data_AF-A0A914X893-F1
#
_entry.id   AF-A0A914X893-F1
#
_cell.length_a   1.000
_cell.length_b   1.000
_cell.length_c   1.000
_cell.angle_alpha   90.00
_cell.angle_beta   90.00
_cell.angle_gamma   90.00
#
_symmetry.space_group_name_H-M   'P 1'
#
loop_
_entity.id
_entity.type
_entity.pdbx_description
1 polymer ?
#
loop_
_entity_poly.entity_id
_entity_poly.type
_entity_poly.pdbx_seq_one_letter_code
_entity_poly.pdbx_strand_id
1 'polypeptide(L)'
;MWLLIFAIFFVCAAIYLIHSGLFEKIDVKVGPSPIAGRLTVYYKYHVGAYSKVHKLFKEVTDLLPKGATSIGIYYSDPHEVPESELKSAIGAVVAVNGKSLYSENYTAQLVRWGYEPIELPQIDRAVVAVHRFTTWLSILLAVKRVYAKILSFVKANQLRAGPAIELYTMEREGSRSQIHFVFP
;
A
#
# COMPACT_ATOMS: atom_id res chain seq x y z
N MET A 1 42.44 0.18 -11.40
CA MET A 1 41.76 -0.38 -10.20
C MET A 1 40.55 0.46 -9.79
N TRP A 2 40.70 1.74 -9.42
CA TRP A 2 39.58 2.60 -9.00
C TRP A 2 38.47 2.79 -10.04
N LEU A 3 38.82 3.02 -11.31
CA LEU A 3 37.83 3.13 -12.39
C LEU A 3 36.96 1.87 -12.54
N LEU A 4 37.56 0.69 -12.37
CA LEU A 4 36.84 -0.59 -12.43
C LEU A 4 35.90 -0.75 -11.24
N ILE A 5 36.33 -0.36 -10.04
CA ILE A 5 35.49 -0.38 -8.83
C ILE A 5 34.28 0.55 -9.00
N PHE A 6 34.50 1.79 -9.46
CA PHE A 6 33.40 2.72 -9.71
C PHE A 6 32.45 2.19 -10.79
N ALA A 7 32.96 1.65 -11.89
CA ALA A 7 32.14 1.05 -12.94
C ALA A 7 31.25 -0.09 -12.40
N ILE A 8 31.82 -1.01 -11.62
CA ILE A 8 31.05 -2.12 -11.00
C ILE A 8 29.98 -1.57 -10.06
N PHE A 9 30.32 -0.59 -9.22
CA PHE A 9 29.37 0.04 -8.31
C PHE A 9 28.17 0.63 -9.07
N PHE A 10 28.41 1.40 -10.14
CA PHE A 10 27.33 1.99 -10.93
C PHE A 10 26.48 0.94 -11.64
N VAL A 11 27.08 -0.14 -12.15
CA VAL A 11 26.34 -1.27 -12.76
C VAL A 11 25.46 -1.96 -11.72
N CYS A 12 25.98 -2.27 -10.54
CA CYS A 12 25.19 -2.86 -9.46
C CYS A 12 24.05 -1.94 -9.00
N ALA A 13 24.32 -0.64 -8.85
CA ALA A 13 23.31 0.34 -8.51
C ALA A 13 22.21 0.44 -9.58
N ALA A 14 22.58 0.43 -10.87
CA ALA A 14 21.62 0.44 -11.97
C ALA A 14 20.75 -0.83 -11.96
N ILE A 15 21.36 -2.01 -11.79
CA ILE A 15 20.63 -3.28 -11.69
C ILE A 15 19.65 -3.23 -10.51
N TYR A 16 20.09 -2.74 -9.35
CA TYR A 16 19.23 -2.63 -8.17
C TYR A 16 18.05 -1.66 -8.38
N LEU A 17 18.28 -0.53 -9.04
CA LEU A 17 17.24 0.45 -9.38
C LEU A 17 16.21 -0.13 -10.38
N ILE A 18 16.70 -0.83 -11.41
CA ILE A 18 15.85 -1.51 -12.39
C ILE A 18 15.02 -2.59 -11.68
N HIS A 19 15.65 -3.42 -10.85
CA HIS A 19 14.98 -4.47 -10.08
C HIS A 19 13.95 -3.91 -9.08
N SER A 20 14.19 -2.71 -8.55
CA SER A 20 13.25 -1.98 -7.68
C SER A 20 12.12 -1.29 -8.46
N GLY A 21 12.02 -1.47 -9.78
CA GLY A 21 10.90 -0.98 -10.58
C GLY A 21 11.02 0.46 -11.08
N LEU A 22 12.24 1.05 -11.11
CA LEU A 22 12.44 2.43 -11.58
C LEU A 22 11.85 2.71 -12.97
N PHE A 23 11.85 1.71 -13.86
CA PHE A 23 11.29 1.81 -15.22
C PHE A 23 9.99 1.04 -15.40
N GLU A 24 9.39 0.52 -14.32
CA GLU A 24 8.10 -0.16 -14.41
C GLU A 24 7.04 0.81 -14.94
N LYS A 25 6.26 0.34 -15.92
CA LYS A 25 5.17 1.10 -16.52
C LYS A 25 4.00 1.09 -15.55
N ILE A 26 3.64 2.28 -15.06
CA ILE A 26 2.45 2.48 -14.25
C ILE A 26 1.27 2.68 -15.20
N ASP A 27 0.32 1.74 -15.15
CA ASP A 27 -0.98 1.81 -15.81
C ASP A 27 -2.02 2.31 -14.81
N VAL A 28 -2.70 3.40 -15.15
CA VAL A 28 -3.77 4.00 -14.34
C VAL A 28 -5.05 3.89 -15.12
N LYS A 29 -6.09 3.34 -14.50
CA LYS A 29 -7.38 3.11 -15.14
C LYS A 29 -8.52 3.35 -14.16
N VAL A 30 -9.72 3.56 -14.70
CA VAL A 30 -10.96 3.55 -13.91
C VAL A 30 -11.53 2.12 -13.95
N GLY A 31 -11.88 1.58 -12.79
CA GLY A 31 -12.47 0.25 -12.71
C GLY A 31 -12.73 -0.19 -11.26
N PRO A 32 -13.16 -1.44 -11.05
CA PRO A 32 -13.35 -1.97 -9.71
C PRO A 32 -12.01 -2.12 -8.97
N SER A 33 -12.07 -2.10 -7.64
CA SER A 33 -10.92 -2.43 -6.79
C SER A 33 -10.35 -3.81 -7.15
N PRO A 34 -9.01 -3.99 -7.20
CA PRO A 34 -8.40 -5.29 -7.45
C PRO A 34 -8.77 -6.37 -6.43
N ILE A 35 -9.13 -5.96 -5.20
CA ILE A 35 -9.71 -6.87 -4.21
C ILE A 35 -11.23 -6.71 -4.25
N ALA A 36 -11.89 -7.73 -4.81
CA ALA A 36 -13.33 -7.75 -4.99
C ALA A 36 -14.06 -8.10 -3.69
N GLY A 37 -15.17 -7.39 -3.42
CA GLY A 37 -16.06 -7.65 -2.29
C GLY A 37 -15.93 -6.66 -1.13
N ARG A 38 -16.79 -6.86 -0.13
CA ARG A 38 -16.77 -6.11 1.13
C ARG A 38 -15.61 -6.61 1.99
N LEU A 39 -14.79 -5.70 2.53
CA LEU A 39 -13.61 -6.05 3.32
C LEU A 39 -13.89 -5.82 4.80
N THR A 40 -13.54 -6.80 5.63
CA THR A 40 -13.39 -6.57 7.07
C THR A 40 -11.92 -6.28 7.33
N VAL A 41 -11.62 -5.10 7.86
CA VAL A 41 -10.27 -4.62 8.16
C VAL A 41 -10.15 -4.40 9.65
N TYR A 42 -9.02 -4.80 10.23
CA TYR A 42 -8.64 -4.40 11.58
C TYR A 42 -7.53 -3.37 11.47
N TYR A 43 -7.74 -2.17 12.02
CA TYR A 43 -6.84 -1.03 11.83
C TYR A 43 -6.53 -0.31 13.14
N LYS A 44 -5.41 0.41 13.13
CA LYS A 44 -5.10 1.48 14.09
C LYS A 44 -5.20 2.82 13.39
N TYR A 45 -5.90 3.74 14.02
CA TYR A 45 -5.89 5.13 13.61
C TYR A 45 -4.58 5.81 13.99
N HIS A 46 -4.06 6.65 13.11
CA HIS A 46 -2.82 7.37 13.29
C HIS A 46 -2.98 8.82 12.88
N VAL A 47 -2.45 9.71 13.72
CA VAL A 47 -2.30 11.14 13.43
C VAL A 47 -0.81 11.48 13.47
N GLY A 48 -0.31 12.09 12.40
CA GLY A 48 1.08 12.47 12.23
C GLY A 48 1.67 12.04 10.90
N ALA A 49 2.97 12.29 10.72
CA ALA A 49 3.66 12.10 9.45
C ALA A 49 3.50 10.68 8.88
N TYR A 50 3.11 10.59 7.61
CA TYR A 50 3.00 9.29 6.91
C TYR A 50 4.33 8.54 6.83
N SER A 51 5.47 9.23 6.90
CA SER A 51 6.79 8.61 7.00
C SER A 51 6.97 7.73 8.25
N LYS A 52 6.09 7.81 9.26
CA LYS A 52 6.15 7.00 10.49
C LYS A 52 5.23 5.78 10.47
N VAL A 53 4.33 5.66 9.49
CA VAL A 53 3.34 4.57 9.41
C VAL A 53 3.98 3.21 9.14
N HIS A 54 5.22 3.17 8.66
CA HIS A 54 5.99 1.92 8.47
C HIS A 54 6.08 1.09 9.76
N LYS A 55 6.04 1.74 10.95
CA LYS A 55 6.08 1.05 12.24
C LYS A 55 4.79 0.27 12.48
N LEU A 56 3.65 0.85 12.12
CA LEU A 56 2.34 0.19 12.20
C LEU A 56 2.21 -0.93 11.17
N PHE A 57 2.71 -0.71 9.95
CA PHE A 57 2.79 -1.79 8.96
C PHE A 57 3.65 -2.95 9.46
N LYS A 58 4.83 -2.68 10.02
CA LYS A 58 5.68 -3.72 10.61
C LYS A 58 4.94 -4.46 11.73
N GLU A 59 4.34 -3.73 12.65
CA GLU A 59 3.59 -4.31 13.77
C GLU A 59 2.48 -5.24 13.30
N VAL A 60 1.58 -4.78 12.41
CA VAL A 60 0.47 -5.60 11.93
C VAL A 60 0.95 -6.83 11.15
N THR A 61 2.04 -6.71 10.38
CA THR A 61 2.61 -7.85 9.64
C THR A 61 3.25 -8.89 10.56
N ASP A 62 3.79 -8.48 11.72
CA ASP A 62 4.36 -9.40 12.71
C ASP A 62 3.27 -10.15 13.50
N LEU A 63 2.07 -9.57 13.61
CA LEU A 63 0.92 -10.16 14.31
C LEU A 63 0.11 -11.15 13.46
N LEU A 64 0.40 -11.27 12.15
CA LEU A 64 -0.39 -12.03 11.19
C LEU A 64 0.44 -13.10 10.47
N PRO A 65 -0.22 -14.12 9.88
CA PRO A 65 0.51 -15.12 9.12
C PRO A 65 1.20 -14.48 7.90
N LYS A 66 2.36 -15.03 7.51
CA LYS A 66 3.09 -14.59 6.31
C LYS A 66 2.18 -14.57 5.08
N GLY A 67 2.26 -13.49 4.31
CA GLY A 67 1.41 -13.27 3.15
C GLY A 67 0.08 -12.57 3.46
N ALA A 68 -0.17 -12.17 4.72
CA ALA A 68 -1.35 -11.39 5.04
C ALA A 68 -1.37 -10.04 4.31
N THR A 69 -2.56 -9.61 3.89
CA THR A 69 -2.72 -8.34 3.16
C THR A 69 -2.84 -7.20 4.15
N SER A 70 -1.80 -6.36 4.24
CA SER A 70 -1.85 -5.12 5.02
C SER A 70 -2.46 -4.00 4.18
N ILE A 71 -3.13 -3.06 4.87
CA ILE A 71 -3.85 -1.95 4.25
C ILE A 71 -3.46 -0.63 4.91
N GLY A 72 -3.29 0.42 4.10
CA GLY A 72 -3.21 1.80 4.54
C GLY A 72 -4.31 2.63 3.90
N ILE A 73 -5.01 3.43 4.71
CA ILE A 73 -5.99 4.42 4.24
C ILE A 73 -5.47 5.79 4.65
N TYR A 74 -5.37 6.71 3.72
CA TYR A 74 -4.82 8.05 3.92
C TYR A 74 -5.90 9.09 3.67
N TYR A 75 -6.33 9.77 4.74
CA TYR A 75 -7.50 10.67 4.72
C TYR A 75 -7.14 12.12 4.38
N SER A 76 -5.87 12.48 4.45
CA SER A 76 -5.38 13.85 4.26
C SER A 76 -4.35 13.91 3.15
N ASP A 77 -4.39 14.97 2.34
CA ASP A 77 -3.36 15.25 1.34
C ASP A 77 -2.09 15.79 2.03
N PRO A 78 -0.93 15.10 1.92
CA PRO A 78 0.33 15.55 2.51
C PRO A 78 0.89 16.86 1.90
N HIS A 79 0.33 17.32 0.77
CA HIS A 79 0.67 18.60 0.16
C HIS A 79 -0.17 19.76 0.70
N GLU A 80 -1.31 19.47 1.32
CA GLU A 80 -2.25 20.50 1.83
C GLU A 80 -2.32 20.53 3.36
N VAL A 81 -2.06 19.41 4.03
CA VAL A 81 -2.19 19.26 5.48
C VAL A 81 -0.80 19.16 6.14
N PRO A 82 -0.53 19.89 7.24
CA PRO A 82 0.73 19.77 7.97
C PRO A 82 0.99 18.34 8.45
N GLU A 83 2.26 17.93 8.48
CA GLU A 83 2.62 16.56 8.88
C GLU A 83 2.06 16.12 10.23
N SER A 84 1.95 17.03 11.21
CA SER A 84 1.40 16.74 12.54
C SER A 84 -0.10 16.44 12.54
N GLU A 85 -0.81 16.77 11.47
CA GLU A 85 -2.26 16.67 11.35
C GLU A 85 -2.69 15.65 10.29
N LEU A 86 -1.75 15.00 9.60
CA LEU A 86 -2.05 13.95 8.64
C LEU A 86 -2.71 12.77 9.31
N LYS A 87 -3.80 12.28 8.71
CA LYS A 87 -4.65 11.23 9.27
C LYS A 87 -4.59 9.97 8.42
N SER A 88 -4.30 8.84 9.04
CA SER A 88 -4.31 7.54 8.37
C SER A 88 -4.89 6.43 9.23
N ALA A 89 -5.29 5.34 8.60
CA ALA A 89 -5.64 4.08 9.24
C ALA A 89 -4.78 2.97 8.66
N ILE A 90 -4.02 2.28 9.51
CA ILE A 90 -3.09 1.22 9.10
C ILE A 90 -3.53 -0.09 9.72
N GLY A 91 -3.62 -1.16 8.93
CA GLY A 91 -4.21 -2.39 9.38
C GLY A 91 -3.99 -3.56 8.45
N ALA A 92 -4.88 -4.54 8.55
CA ALA A 92 -4.90 -5.69 7.66
C ALA A 92 -6.32 -6.13 7.32
N VAL A 93 -6.48 -6.69 6.12
CA VAL A 93 -7.72 -7.31 5.67
C VAL A 93 -7.82 -8.69 6.31
N VAL A 94 -8.87 -8.94 7.11
CA VAL A 94 -9.05 -10.20 7.84
C VAL A 94 -10.22 -11.04 7.33
N ALA A 95 -11.15 -10.44 6.58
CA ALA A 95 -12.23 -11.15 5.92
C ALA A 95 -12.63 -10.46 4.61
N VAL A 96 -13.16 -11.25 3.68
CA VAL A 96 -13.75 -10.78 2.42
C VAL A 96 -15.14 -11.38 2.29
N ASN A 97 -16.14 -10.54 2.04
CA ASN A 97 -17.56 -10.93 1.99
C ASN A 97 -18.01 -11.71 3.24
N GLY A 98 -17.50 -11.33 4.42
CA GLY A 98 -17.79 -12.00 5.69
C GLY A 98 -17.10 -13.35 5.90
N LYS A 99 -16.29 -13.82 4.94
CA LYS A 99 -15.50 -15.04 5.10
C LYS A 99 -14.12 -14.70 5.67
N SER A 100 -13.84 -15.17 6.89
CA SER A 100 -12.54 -14.99 7.55
C SER A 100 -11.40 -15.59 6.71
N LEU A 101 -10.33 -14.82 6.54
CA LEU A 101 -9.09 -15.23 5.87
C LEU A 101 -8.14 -15.94 6.82
N TYR A 102 -8.22 -15.63 8.12
CA TYR A 102 -7.36 -16.16 9.17
C TYR A 102 -8.20 -16.72 10.31
N SER A 103 -7.61 -17.59 11.13
CA SER A 103 -8.24 -18.11 12.35
C SER A 103 -8.51 -17.00 13.36
N GLU A 104 -9.52 -17.21 14.22
CA GLU A 104 -9.99 -16.21 15.21
C GLU A 104 -8.93 -15.79 16.23
N ASN A 105 -7.90 -16.60 16.46
CA ASN A 105 -6.78 -16.22 17.32
C ASN A 105 -6.06 -14.96 16.81
N TYR A 106 -5.96 -14.77 15.49
CA TYR A 106 -5.32 -13.60 14.90
C TYR A 106 -6.17 -12.34 15.08
N THR A 107 -7.49 -12.42 14.88
CA THR A 107 -8.38 -11.27 15.12
C THR A 107 -8.42 -10.91 16.61
N ALA A 108 -8.47 -11.90 17.51
CA ALA A 108 -8.37 -11.67 18.95
C ALA A 108 -7.02 -11.03 19.35
N GLN A 109 -5.92 -11.43 18.72
CA GLN A 109 -4.60 -10.82 18.93
C GLN A 109 -4.58 -9.36 18.45
N LEU A 110 -5.13 -9.06 17.28
CA LEU A 110 -5.23 -7.69 16.76
C LEU A 110 -6.01 -6.78 17.72
N VAL A 111 -7.17 -7.24 18.24
CA VAL A 111 -7.94 -6.48 19.25
C VAL A 111 -7.11 -6.22 20.50
N ARG A 112 -6.41 -7.24 21.04
CA ARG A 112 -5.55 -7.09 22.22
C ARG A 112 -4.42 -6.07 22.01
N TRP A 113 -3.97 -5.92 20.77
CA TRP A 113 -2.95 -4.93 20.39
C TRP A 113 -3.54 -3.56 20.07
N GLY A 114 -4.85 -3.37 20.18
CA GLY A 114 -5.53 -2.09 19.97
C GLY A 114 -5.93 -1.81 18.52
N TYR A 115 -6.09 -2.85 17.69
CA TYR A 115 -6.70 -2.70 16.37
C TYR A 115 -8.23 -2.83 16.47
N GLU A 116 -8.93 -1.95 15.76
CA GLU A 116 -10.38 -1.88 15.73
C GLU A 116 -10.92 -2.39 14.38
N PRO A 117 -12.07 -3.10 14.37
CA PRO A 117 -12.68 -3.57 13.13
C PRO A 117 -13.40 -2.44 12.39
N ILE A 118 -13.31 -2.44 11.06
CA ILE A 118 -14.14 -1.65 10.16
C ILE A 118 -14.55 -2.50 8.95
N GLU A 119 -15.78 -2.31 8.49
CA GLU A 119 -16.26 -2.86 7.22
C GLU A 119 -16.09 -1.80 6.13
N LEU A 120 -15.30 -2.11 5.11
CA LEU A 120 -15.18 -1.30 3.90
C LEU A 120 -16.11 -1.87 2.83
N PRO A 121 -16.98 -1.05 2.22
CA PRO A 121 -17.86 -1.51 1.15
C PRO A 121 -17.04 -1.94 -0.08
N GLN A 122 -17.67 -2.73 -0.94
CA GLN A 122 -17.10 -3.01 -2.26
C GLN A 122 -16.96 -1.70 -3.05
N ILE A 123 -15.80 -1.51 -3.68
CA ILE A 123 -15.52 -0.33 -4.52
C ILE A 123 -15.61 -0.75 -5.99
N ASP A 124 -16.75 -0.47 -6.62
CA ASP A 124 -17.02 -0.84 -8.01
C ASP A 124 -16.38 0.10 -9.04
N ARG A 125 -16.12 1.34 -8.64
CA ARG A 125 -15.53 2.37 -9.49
C ARG A 125 -14.54 3.16 -8.67
N ALA A 126 -13.26 2.99 -9.00
CA ALA A 126 -12.12 3.70 -8.43
C ALA A 126 -11.13 4.01 -9.55
N VAL A 127 -10.26 4.99 -9.31
CA VAL A 127 -9.00 5.09 -10.05
C VAL A 127 -8.02 4.11 -9.43
N VAL A 128 -7.57 3.16 -10.23
CA VAL A 128 -6.72 2.06 -9.77
C VAL A 128 -5.39 2.04 -10.51
N ALA A 129 -4.33 1.72 -9.76
CA ALA A 129 -3.02 1.38 -10.30
C ALA A 129 -2.42 0.24 -9.48
N VAL A 130 -1.62 -0.60 -10.14
CA VAL A 130 -0.92 -1.70 -9.48
C VAL A 130 0.57 -1.55 -9.77
N HIS A 131 1.39 -1.74 -8.74
CA HIS A 131 2.84 -1.71 -8.87
C HIS A 131 3.44 -2.87 -8.08
N ARG A 132 4.43 -3.55 -8.66
CA ARG A 132 5.16 -4.58 -7.92
C ARG A 132 6.07 -3.95 -6.88
N PHE A 133 6.26 -4.65 -5.77
CA PHE A 133 7.27 -4.24 -4.80
C PHE A 133 8.12 -5.42 -4.37
N THR A 134 9.43 -5.25 -4.39
CA THR A 134 10.45 -6.27 -4.09
C THR A 134 11.40 -5.80 -2.99
N THR A 135 11.59 -4.50 -2.87
CA THR A 135 12.51 -3.86 -1.92
C THR A 135 11.85 -2.66 -1.25
N TRP A 136 12.41 -2.17 -0.15
CA TRP A 136 12.00 -0.88 0.44
C TRP A 136 12.01 0.26 -0.59
N LEU A 137 13.04 0.28 -1.46
CA LEU A 137 13.16 1.31 -2.49
C LEU A 137 12.02 1.22 -3.52
N SER A 138 11.57 0.01 -3.86
CA SER A 138 10.43 -0.17 -4.76
C SER A 138 9.14 0.41 -4.21
N ILE A 139 8.90 0.34 -2.89
CA ILE A 139 7.74 0.96 -2.23
C ILE A 139 7.82 2.48 -2.34
N LEU A 140 8.99 3.06 -2.04
CA LEU A 140 9.19 4.51 -2.14
C LEU A 140 8.99 5.03 -3.58
N LEU A 141 9.55 4.32 -4.56
CA LEU A 141 9.38 4.64 -5.98
C LEU A 141 7.93 4.49 -6.42
N ALA A 142 7.24 3.45 -5.96
CA ALA A 142 5.83 3.21 -6.25
C ALA A 142 4.98 4.38 -5.73
N VAL A 143 5.07 4.72 -4.44
CA VAL A 143 4.30 5.83 -3.84
C VAL A 143 4.57 7.14 -4.61
N LYS A 144 5.83 7.52 -4.82
CA LYS A 144 6.14 8.79 -5.50
C LYS A 144 5.61 8.83 -6.95
N ARG A 145 5.84 7.78 -7.73
CA ARG A 145 5.51 7.78 -9.17
C ARG A 145 4.03 7.48 -9.43
N VAL A 146 3.45 6.58 -8.66
CA VAL A 146 2.04 6.18 -8.82
C VAL A 146 1.11 7.30 -8.39
N TYR A 147 1.33 7.95 -7.25
CA TYR A 147 0.52 9.11 -6.85
C TYR A 147 0.61 10.23 -7.88
N ALA A 148 1.81 10.59 -8.36
CA ALA A 148 1.96 11.61 -9.39
C ALA A 148 1.15 11.29 -10.67
N LYS A 149 1.15 10.02 -11.10
CA LYS A 149 0.35 9.59 -12.25
C LYS A 149 -1.16 9.59 -11.96
N ILE A 150 -1.58 9.09 -10.80
CA ILE A 150 -2.99 9.05 -10.40
C ILE A 150 -3.55 10.46 -10.30
N LEU A 151 -2.88 11.37 -9.61
CA LEU A 151 -3.30 12.76 -9.47
C LEU A 151 -3.41 13.46 -10.84
N SER A 152 -2.44 13.23 -11.74
CA SER A 152 -2.50 13.75 -13.11
C SER A 152 -3.69 13.17 -13.88
N PHE A 153 -3.95 11.87 -13.76
CA PHE A 153 -5.07 11.19 -14.41
C PHE A 153 -6.42 11.68 -13.88
N VAL A 154 -6.57 11.82 -12.56
CA VAL A 154 -7.77 12.35 -11.90
C VAL A 154 -8.06 13.76 -12.41
N LYS A 155 -7.03 14.63 -12.44
CA LYS A 155 -7.16 16.01 -12.93
C LYS A 155 -7.55 16.07 -14.42
N ALA A 156 -6.87 15.31 -15.27
CA ALA A 156 -7.12 15.30 -16.72
C ALA A 156 -8.53 14.80 -17.08
N ASN A 157 -9.06 13.86 -16.30
CA ASN A 157 -10.39 13.28 -16.52
C ASN A 157 -11.49 13.92 -15.65
N GLN A 158 -11.18 15.00 -14.91
CA GLN A 158 -12.10 15.71 -14.02
C GLN A 158 -12.82 14.78 -13.02
N LEU A 159 -12.11 13.78 -12.51
CA LEU A 159 -12.65 12.81 -11.58
C LEU A 159 -12.62 13.36 -10.15
N ARG A 160 -13.54 12.89 -9.32
CA ARG A 160 -13.47 13.05 -7.86
C ARG A 160 -12.97 11.75 -7.29
N ALA A 161 -11.88 11.82 -6.53
CA ALA A 161 -11.29 10.68 -5.84
C ALA A 161 -11.43 10.88 -4.33
N GLY A 162 -11.82 9.82 -3.63
CA GLY A 162 -11.83 9.75 -2.18
C GLY A 162 -10.43 9.54 -1.57
N PRO A 163 -10.38 9.17 -0.29
CA PRO A 163 -9.14 8.83 0.41
C PRO A 163 -8.32 7.78 -0.34
N ALA A 164 -7.00 7.93 -0.36
CA ALA A 164 -6.13 6.95 -0.98
C ALA A 164 -6.11 5.66 -0.14
N ILE A 165 -6.29 4.51 -0.80
CA ILE A 165 -6.21 3.19 -0.18
C ILE A 165 -5.06 2.43 -0.84
N GLU A 166 -4.16 1.90 -0.01
CA GLU A 166 -3.04 1.06 -0.42
C GLU A 166 -3.22 -0.33 0.15
N LEU A 167 -3.32 -1.33 -0.71
CA LEU A 167 -3.38 -2.74 -0.31
C LEU A 167 -2.07 -3.41 -0.70
N TYR A 168 -1.36 -3.93 0.30
CA TYR A 168 -0.09 -4.62 0.12
C TYR A 168 -0.34 -6.12 0.16
N THR A 169 -0.38 -6.73 -1.01
CA THR A 169 -0.57 -8.18 -1.15
C THR A 169 0.80 -8.84 -1.30
N MET A 170 1.07 -9.89 -0.52
CA MET A 170 2.29 -10.68 -0.60
C MET A 170 1.93 -12.12 -0.95
N GLU A 171 2.44 -12.63 -2.08
CA GLU A 171 2.36 -14.07 -2.36
C GLU A 171 3.39 -14.83 -1.51
N ARG A 172 3.05 -16.05 -1.09
CA ARG A 172 3.86 -16.90 -0.18
C ARG A 172 5.29 -17.17 -0.66
N GLU A 173 5.58 -17.02 -1.96
CA GLU A 173 6.90 -17.24 -2.57
C GLU A 173 7.61 -15.94 -3.00
N GLY A 174 7.16 -14.77 -2.53
CA GLY A 174 7.87 -13.48 -2.66
C GLY A 174 7.99 -12.90 -4.08
N SER A 175 7.59 -13.65 -5.11
CA SER A 175 7.83 -13.32 -6.52
C SER A 175 6.75 -12.39 -7.13
N ARG A 176 5.64 -12.12 -6.42
CA ARG A 176 4.51 -11.32 -6.94
C ARG A 176 3.91 -10.35 -5.92
N SER A 177 4.69 -9.85 -4.97
CA SER A 177 4.18 -8.84 -4.03
C SER A 177 3.78 -7.57 -4.78
N GLN A 178 2.57 -7.07 -4.53
CA GLN A 178 1.96 -5.95 -5.23
C GLN A 178 1.36 -4.93 -4.26
N ILE A 179 1.48 -3.66 -4.62
CA ILE A 179 0.74 -2.57 -4.01
C ILE A 179 -0.40 -2.23 -4.97
N HIS A 180 -1.63 -2.37 -4.50
CA HIS A 180 -2.81 -1.89 -5.19
C HIS A 180 -3.16 -0.52 -4.63
N PHE A 181 -3.04 0.50 -5.48
CA PHE A 181 -3.47 1.86 -5.18
C PHE A 181 -4.90 2.01 -5.68
N VAL A 182 -5.80 2.35 -4.76
CA VAL A 182 -7.23 2.49 -5.02
C VAL A 182 -7.68 3.85 -4.52
N PHE A 183 -8.25 4.64 -5.42
CA PHE A 183 -8.79 5.97 -5.16
C PHE A 183 -10.28 5.92 -5.51
N PRO A 184 -11.15 5.65 -4.51
CA PRO A 184 -12.59 5.47 -4.71
C PRO A 184 -13.27 6.66 -5.37
#